data_AF-A0A413G9H4-F1
#
_entry.id   AF-A0A413G9H4-F1
#
_cell.length_a   1.000
_cell.length_b   1.000
_cell.length_c   1.000
_cell.angle_alpha   90.00
_cell.angle_beta   90.00
_cell.angle_gamma   90.00
#
_symmetry.space_group_name_H-M   'P 1'
#
loop_
_entity.id
_entity.type
_entity.pdbx_description
1 polymer ?
#
loop_
_entity_poly.entity_id
_entity_poly.type
_entity_poly.pdbx_seq_one_letter_code
_entity_poly.pdbx_strand_id
1 'polypeptide(L)' 'MQTKVLEVINDIRASKNMEAVVTLNEGDKLRDDLGLTSFDLAELTVRIEDEFDIDIFEDGLVNTVGEIYAKLS' A
#
# COMPACT_ATOMS: atom_id res chain seq x y z
N MET A 1 -5.85 -11.48 1.04
CA MET A 1 -4.88 -10.57 0.40
C MET A 1 -5.24 -9.11 0.65
N GLN A 2 -6.44 -8.65 0.28
CA GLN A 2 -6.88 -7.25 0.49
C GLN A 2 -6.83 -6.77 1.95
N THR A 3 -7.20 -7.63 2.91
CA THR A 3 -7.15 -7.31 4.34
C THR A 3 -5.74 -7.03 4.83
N LYS A 4 -4.73 -7.72 4.29
CA LYS A 4 -3.35 -7.55 4.72
C LYS A 4 -2.72 -6.27 4.17
N VAL A 5 -2.98 -5.95 2.91
CA VAL A 5 -2.60 -4.64 2.35
C VAL A 5 -3.21 -3.50 3.17
N LEU A 6 -4.47 -3.64 3.60
CA LEU A 6 -5.11 -2.68 4.49
C LEU A 6 -4.38 -2.55 5.83
N GLU A 7 -4.03 -3.68 6.46
CA GLU A 7 -3.24 -3.69 7.70
C GLU A 7 -1.88 -3.01 7.52
N VAL A 8 -1.14 -3.34 6.47
CA VAL A 8 0.18 -2.74 6.18
C VAL A 8 0.06 -1.23 5.97
N ILE A 9 -0.90 -0.77 5.16
CA ILE A 9 -1.14 0.65 4.92
C ILE A 9 -1.54 1.36 6.23
N ASN A 10 -2.39 0.74 7.04
CA ASN A 10 -2.81 1.30 8.31
C ASN A 10 -1.67 1.37 9.33
N ASP A 11 -0.75 0.43 9.32
CA ASP A 11 0.41 0.45 10.21
C ASP A 11 1.41 1.55 9.83
N ILE A 12 1.64 1.77 8.53
CA ILE A 12 2.41 2.91 8.02
C ILE A 12 1.72 4.23 8.41
N ARG A 13 0.39 4.32 8.23
CA ARG A 13 -0.39 5.51 8.62
C ARG A 13 -0.36 5.74 10.13
N ALA A 14 -0.46 4.69 10.94
CA ALA A 14 -0.36 4.77 12.40
C ALA A 14 1.00 5.31 12.85
N SER A 15 2.09 4.87 12.19
CA SER A 15 3.44 5.39 12.43
C SER A 15 3.56 6.89 12.16
N LYS A 16 2.68 7.43 11.30
CA LYS A 16 2.58 8.86 10.98
C LYS A 16 1.52 9.62 11.80
N ASN A 17 0.91 8.98 12.80
CA ASN A 17 -0.25 9.52 13.53
C ASN A 17 -1.43 9.91 12.62
N MET A 18 -1.59 9.22 11.48
CA MET A 18 -2.73 9.38 10.59
C MET A 18 -3.86 8.44 10.99
N GLU A 19 -5.10 8.82 10.65
CA GLU A 19 -6.26 7.96 10.88
C GLU A 19 -6.17 6.70 10.01
N ALA A 20 -6.55 5.56 10.61
CA ALA A 20 -6.64 4.30 9.91
C ALA A 20 -7.77 4.35 8.86
N VAL A 21 -7.50 3.74 7.72
CA VAL A 21 -8.45 3.54 6.65
C VAL A 21 -9.30 2.32 6.96
N VAL A 22 -10.61 2.46 6.83
CA VAL A 22 -11.56 1.36 7.08
C VAL A 22 -11.71 0.48 5.83
N THR A 23 -11.64 1.07 4.65
CA THR A 23 -11.85 0.37 3.37
C THR A 23 -10.98 1.01 2.30
N LEU A 24 -10.23 0.17 1.58
CA LEU A 24 -9.47 0.59 0.41
C LEU A 24 -10.25 0.25 -0.85
N ASN A 25 -10.38 1.22 -1.73
CA ASN A 25 -10.95 1.04 -3.05
C ASN A 25 -9.82 0.93 -4.08
N GLU A 26 -10.06 0.19 -5.15
CA GLU A 26 -9.08 0.02 -6.23
C GLU A 26 -8.70 1.35 -6.88
N GLY A 27 -9.62 2.31 -6.89
CA GLY A 27 -9.40 3.67 -7.42
C GLY A 27 -8.70 4.63 -6.45
N ASP A 28 -8.48 4.25 -5.19
CA ASP A 28 -7.83 5.13 -4.21
C ASP A 28 -6.37 5.35 -4.58
N LYS A 29 -5.96 6.61 -4.63
CA LYS A 29 -4.58 7.00 -4.90
C LYS A 29 -3.74 6.85 -3.64
N LEU A 30 -2.61 6.15 -3.76
CA LEU A 30 -1.66 5.98 -2.65
C LEU A 30 -1.16 7.32 -2.12
N ARG A 31 -0.95 8.30 -3.00
CA ARG A 31 -0.39 9.60 -2.62
C ARG A 31 -1.46 10.64 -2.29
N ASP A 32 -2.50 10.74 -3.13
CA ASP A 32 -3.55 11.74 -2.97
C ASP A 32 -4.60 11.35 -1.91
N ASP A 33 -5.15 10.12 -1.96
CA ASP A 33 -6.19 9.68 -1.02
C ASP A 33 -5.59 9.14 0.28
N LEU A 34 -4.49 8.39 0.17
CA LEU A 34 -3.85 7.75 1.33
C LEU A 34 -2.74 8.59 1.98
N GLY A 35 -2.29 9.66 1.32
CA GLY A 35 -1.25 10.54 1.85
C GLY A 35 0.14 9.89 1.95
N LEU A 36 0.38 8.81 1.20
CA LEU A 36 1.66 8.11 1.20
C LEU A 36 2.68 8.88 0.37
N THR A 37 3.81 9.16 0.99
CA THR A 37 5.00 9.76 0.38
C THR A 37 5.86 8.69 -0.27
N SER A 38 6.86 9.09 -1.05
CA SER A 38 7.81 8.13 -1.66
C SER A 38 8.48 7.22 -0.62
N PHE A 39 8.67 7.72 0.61
CA PHE A 39 9.24 6.95 1.71
C PHE A 39 8.29 5.85 2.20
N ASP A 40 7.01 6.21 2.35
CA ASP A 40 5.98 5.24 2.76
C ASP A 40 5.74 4.17 1.70
N LEU A 41 5.84 4.55 0.41
CA LEU A 41 5.76 3.59 -0.68
C LEU A 41 6.92 2.59 -0.64
N ALA A 42 8.13 3.05 -0.31
CA ALA A 42 9.27 2.16 -0.15
C ALA A 42 9.08 1.22 1.06
N GLU A 43 8.55 1.71 2.19
CA GLU A 43 8.23 0.88 3.33
C GLU A 43 7.10 -0.13 3.02
N LEU A 44 6.07 0.30 2.28
CA LEU A 44 4.98 -0.55 1.81
C LEU A 44 5.50 -1.69 0.94
N THR A 45 6.41 -1.40 -0.01
CA THR A 45 7.07 -2.41 -0.83
C THR A 45 7.77 -3.45 0.02
N VAL A 46 8.63 -3.02 0.95
CA VAL A 46 9.44 -3.94 1.76
C VAL A 46 8.54 -4.83 2.62
N ARG A 47 7.48 -4.27 3.20
CA ARG A 47 6.54 -5.05 4.01
C ARG A 47 5.73 -6.03 3.18
N ILE A 48 5.30 -5.64 1.99
CA ILE A 48 4.58 -6.54 1.09
C ILE A 48 5.52 -7.62 0.53
N GLU A 49 6.77 -7.28 0.19
CA GLU A 49 7.79 -8.25 -0.21
C GLU A 49 8.08 -9.24 0.92
N ASP A 50 8.22 -8.79 2.17
CA ASP A 50 8.43 -9.67 3.33
C ASP A 50 7.21 -10.58 3.61
N GLU A 51 5.98 -10.06 3.47
CA GLU A 51 4.76 -10.83 3.73
C GLU A 51 4.33 -11.76 2.58
N PHE A 52 4.55 -11.36 1.33
CA PHE A 52 4.03 -12.03 0.15
C PHE A 52 5.11 -12.56 -0.80
N ASP A 53 6.38 -12.21 -0.60
CA ASP A 53 7.49 -12.49 -1.52
C ASP A 53 7.23 -11.89 -2.92
N ILE A 54 6.55 -10.73 -2.97
CA ILE A 54 6.15 -10.03 -4.20
C ILE A 54 6.63 -8.58 -4.16
N ASP A 55 7.42 -8.19 -5.16
CA ASP A 55 7.75 -6.78 -5.40
C ASP A 55 6.68 -6.12 -6.28
N ILE A 56 5.84 -5.29 -5.67
CA ILE A 56 4.75 -4.59 -6.35
C ILE A 56 5.25 -3.45 -7.27
N PHE A 57 6.50 -3.01 -7.13
CA PHE A 57 7.12 -1.97 -7.96
C PHE A 57 8.08 -2.49 -9.02
N GLU A 58 8.28 -3.82 -9.12
CA GLU A 58 9.20 -4.43 -10.08
C GLU A 58 8.92 -3.98 -11.53
N ASP A 59 7.65 -3.83 -11.87
CA ASP A 59 7.16 -3.56 -13.22
C ASP A 59 6.89 -2.06 -13.47
N GLY A 60 7.07 -1.20 -12.46
CA GLY A 60 6.86 0.25 -12.57
C GLY A 60 6.27 0.91 -11.32
N LEU A 61 5.98 2.20 -11.43
CA LEU A 61 5.38 2.98 -10.35
C LEU A 61 3.91 2.63 -10.13
N VAL A 62 3.59 2.13 -8.95
CA VAL A 62 2.21 1.93 -8.49
C VAL A 62 1.64 3.26 -7.99
N ASN A 63 0.45 3.62 -8.46
CA ASN A 63 -0.21 4.88 -8.08
C ASN A 63 -1.51 4.64 -7.30
N THR A 64 -2.17 3.53 -7.54
CA THR A 64 -3.50 3.20 -6.98
C THR A 64 -3.47 1.86 -6.24
N VAL A 65 -4.41 1.67 -5.31
CA VAL A 65 -4.51 0.40 -4.57
C VAL A 65 -4.86 -0.76 -5.50
N GLY A 66 -5.65 -0.52 -6.55
CA GLY A 66 -6.01 -1.55 -7.53
C GLY A 66 -4.79 -2.14 -8.23
N GLU A 67 -3.77 -1.34 -8.50
CA GLU A 67 -2.51 -1.82 -9.07
C GLU A 67 -1.76 -2.73 -8.09
N ILE A 68 -1.77 -2.42 -6.78
CA ILE A 68 -1.22 -3.33 -5.74
C ILE A 68 -1.97 -4.65 -5.77
N TYR A 69 -3.31 -4.61 -5.76
CA TYR A 69 -4.11 -5.82 -5.78
C TYR A 69 -3.90 -6.65 -7.03
N ALA A 70 -3.73 -6.03 -8.20
CA ALA A 70 -3.43 -6.73 -9.43
C ALA A 70 -2.07 -7.45 -9.38
N LYS A 71 -1.07 -6.88 -8.71
CA LYS A 71 0.24 -7.51 -8.50
C LYS A 71 0.19 -8.67 -7.50
N LEU A 72 -0.71 -8.59 -6.52
CA LEU A 72 -0.90 -9.62 -5.49
C LEU A 72 -1.89 -10.74 -5.90
N SER A 73 -2.50 -10.66 -7.08
CA SER A 73 -3.58 -11.54 -7.52
C SER A 73 -3.14 -12.79 -8.26
#